data_AF-A0A3D2Z4Z0-F1
#
_entry.id   AF-A0A3D2Z4Z0-F1
#
_cell.length_a   1.000
_cell.length_b   1.000
_cell.length_c   1.000
_cell.angle_alpha   90.00
_cell.angle_beta   90.00
_cell.angle_gamma   90.00
#
_symmetry.space_group_name_H-M   'P 1'
#
loop_
_entity.id
_entity.type
_entity.pdbx_description
1 polymer ?
#
loop_
_entity_poly.entity_id
_entity_poly.type
_entity_poly.pdbx_seq_one_letter_code
_entity_poly.pdbx_strand_id
1 'polypeptide(L)'
;VALSTYHSPSFCLGVASCELKTQEVIFIALQSSVFHAQYRRPLNARCGVLFSRYILDDQWLSFQTTPSRESGQVVPEEGHFYGVHERGRAIGLYAPRNLDAWTPRTSAKAVLVWTEIEQVDEIWIGQHRVDSLPAAVPPDEVIVVGSGGLWTAVLPLELTDLGGGAPIRLVELAGHLALEMYNYTGPAKTFWEMARPGSFYQGQPRCGFYAELAERADYARGSDFSAQVATGTLVDEAPPPGTYAAGGERALLVEYARDGRALGIEVDLYEWSLKRRWTQDGPLGWPMHESPYARQSASGRVAIGGANLICDKGPIWLCACPGGTRYVAAYSGIGTTSLRLEVPGDVVEVAAMGAGTVIWDEGQVTIDAIL
;
A
#
# COMPACT_ATOMS: atom_id res chain seq x y z
N VAL A 1 -10.67 3.10 -6.67
CA VAL A 1 -9.65 2.47 -5.80
C VAL A 1 -9.07 1.30 -6.55
N ALA A 2 -7.77 1.12 -6.52
CA ALA A 2 -7.10 0.07 -7.27
C ALA A 2 -5.98 -0.54 -6.40
N LEU A 3 -5.74 -1.85 -6.51
CA LEU A 3 -4.81 -2.57 -5.64
C LEU A 3 -3.70 -3.19 -6.49
N SER A 4 -2.45 -2.92 -6.13
CA SER A 4 -1.28 -3.59 -6.71
C SER A 4 -0.81 -4.68 -5.76
N THR A 5 -0.51 -5.87 -6.28
CA THR A 5 0.01 -7.00 -5.49
C THR A 5 1.32 -7.52 -6.07
N TYR A 6 2.19 -8.00 -5.19
CA TYR A 6 3.43 -8.69 -5.53
C TYR A 6 3.52 -9.97 -4.71
N HIS A 7 3.93 -11.05 -5.37
CA HIS A 7 4.10 -12.36 -4.76
C HIS A 7 5.54 -12.82 -4.90
N SER A 8 6.13 -13.17 -3.77
CA SER A 8 7.44 -13.78 -3.62
C SER A 8 7.26 -15.20 -3.06
N PRO A 9 8.27 -16.08 -3.08
CA PRO A 9 8.15 -17.42 -2.49
C PRO A 9 7.67 -17.42 -1.03
N SER A 10 8.08 -16.46 -0.22
CA SER A 10 7.78 -16.42 1.22
C SER A 10 6.80 -15.35 1.66
N PHE A 11 6.45 -14.38 0.80
CA PHE A 11 5.54 -13.30 1.16
C PHE A 11 4.71 -12.77 -0.01
N CYS A 12 3.62 -12.08 0.31
CA CYS A 12 2.92 -11.21 -0.62
C CYS A 12 2.82 -9.79 -0.05
N LEU A 13 2.87 -8.79 -0.93
CA LEU A 13 2.69 -7.37 -0.62
C LEU A 13 1.52 -6.83 -1.42
N GLY A 14 0.62 -6.11 -0.77
CA GLY A 14 -0.52 -5.42 -1.36
C GLY A 14 -0.52 -3.95 -0.97
N VAL A 15 -0.66 -3.06 -1.96
CA VAL A 15 -0.73 -1.61 -1.74
C VAL A 15 -1.86 -1.02 -2.57
N ALA A 16 -2.77 -0.32 -1.91
CA ALA A 16 -3.89 0.35 -2.54
C ALA A 16 -3.47 1.72 -3.09
N SER A 17 -4.06 2.13 -4.20
CA SER A 17 -3.88 3.47 -4.74
C SER A 17 -4.39 4.53 -3.78
N CYS A 18 -5.46 4.21 -3.04
CA CYS A 18 -6.05 5.03 -1.99
C CYS A 18 -6.94 4.16 -1.09
N GLU A 19 -7.38 4.71 0.04
CA GLU A 19 -8.37 4.08 0.91
C GLU A 19 -9.75 3.98 0.24
N LEU A 20 -10.62 3.11 0.74
CA LEU A 20 -12.02 3.07 0.31
C LEU A 20 -12.74 4.34 0.80
N LYS A 21 -13.13 5.19 -0.15
CA LYS A 21 -13.74 6.51 0.09
C LYS A 21 -15.25 6.48 0.30
N THR A 22 -15.94 5.42 -0.13
CA THR A 22 -17.41 5.36 -0.17
C THR A 22 -17.92 4.08 0.47
N GLN A 23 -18.36 4.18 1.73
CA GLN A 23 -19.32 3.23 2.28
C GLN A 23 -20.40 4.04 2.98
N GLU A 24 -21.64 3.96 2.49
CA GLU A 24 -22.82 4.53 3.16
C GLU A 24 -23.02 3.92 4.57
N VAL A 25 -22.41 2.75 4.78
CA VAL A 25 -22.44 2.04 6.05
C VAL A 25 -21.25 2.49 6.92
N ILE A 26 -21.53 3.40 7.85
CA ILE A 26 -20.57 3.92 8.85
C ILE A 26 -19.89 2.82 9.67
N PHE A 27 -20.49 1.62 9.75
CA PHE A 27 -20.01 0.49 10.55
C PHE A 27 -18.84 -0.28 9.94
N ILE A 28 -18.54 -0.05 8.66
CA ILE A 28 -17.40 -0.61 7.93
C ILE A 28 -16.48 0.48 7.36
N ALA A 29 -16.90 1.75 7.45
CA ALA A 29 -16.01 2.89 7.29
C ALA A 29 -14.82 2.75 8.26
N LEU A 30 -13.63 3.16 7.81
CA LEU A 30 -12.37 3.05 8.57
C LEU A 30 -11.82 1.63 8.72
N GLN A 31 -12.18 0.66 7.86
CA GLN A 31 -11.60 -0.69 7.89
C GLN A 31 -10.68 -1.00 6.70
N SER A 32 -10.23 0.02 5.98
CA SER A 32 -9.35 -0.17 4.81
C SER A 32 -7.98 -0.67 5.24
N SER A 33 -7.49 -1.73 4.58
CA SER A 33 -6.08 -2.15 4.66
C SER A 33 -5.38 -1.69 3.39
N VAL A 34 -4.66 -0.58 3.48
CA VAL A 34 -4.11 0.15 2.32
C VAL A 34 -2.66 -0.20 2.00
N PHE A 35 -1.87 -0.62 2.99
CA PHE A 35 -0.59 -1.29 2.82
C PHE A 35 -0.62 -2.53 3.71
N HIS A 36 -0.38 -3.69 3.12
CA HIS A 36 -0.57 -4.98 3.76
C HIS A 36 0.38 -6.01 3.18
N ALA A 37 1.03 -6.80 4.02
CA ALA A 37 1.80 -7.95 3.61
C ALA A 37 1.48 -9.17 4.48
N GLN A 38 1.53 -10.35 3.86
CA GLN A 38 1.44 -11.63 4.55
C GLN A 38 2.69 -12.43 4.24
N TYR A 39 3.25 -13.11 5.23
CA TYR A 39 4.52 -13.82 5.06
C TYR A 39 4.59 -15.10 5.89
N ARG A 40 5.33 -16.07 5.36
CA ARG A 40 5.54 -17.37 5.99
C ARG A 40 6.41 -17.21 7.23
N ARG A 41 5.98 -17.81 8.33
CA ARG A 41 6.79 -18.08 9.53
C ARG A 41 7.20 -19.55 9.57
N PRO A 42 8.13 -19.97 10.47
CA PRO A 42 8.54 -21.37 10.59
C PRO A 42 7.35 -22.34 10.70
N LEU A 43 7.57 -23.60 10.30
CA LEU A 43 6.53 -24.63 10.31
C LEU A 43 5.86 -24.70 11.71
N ASN A 44 4.52 -24.59 11.72
CA ASN A 44 3.61 -24.54 12.87
C ASN A 44 3.25 -23.16 13.44
N ALA A 45 3.90 -22.07 12.99
CA ALA A 45 3.46 -20.71 13.33
C ALA A 45 2.34 -20.23 12.39
N ARG A 46 1.49 -19.32 12.88
CA ARG A 46 0.53 -18.61 12.02
C ARG A 46 1.28 -17.74 11.01
N CYS A 47 0.66 -17.49 9.86
CA CYS A 47 1.19 -16.54 8.88
C CYS A 47 1.37 -15.17 9.54
N GLY A 48 2.53 -14.56 9.35
CA GLY A 48 2.77 -13.22 9.85
C GLY A 48 2.05 -12.19 9.00
N VAL A 49 1.60 -11.11 9.64
CA VAL A 49 0.94 -10.00 8.98
C VAL A 49 1.68 -8.71 9.29
N LEU A 50 1.88 -7.90 8.26
CA LEU A 50 2.34 -6.52 8.34
C LEU A 50 1.26 -5.64 7.72
N PHE A 51 0.88 -4.55 8.38
CA PHE A 51 -0.06 -3.58 7.82
C PHE A 51 0.21 -2.16 8.33
N SER A 52 -0.31 -1.16 7.61
CA SER A 52 -0.29 0.22 8.07
C SER A 52 -1.67 0.75 8.46
N ARG A 53 -1.70 1.75 9.34
CA ARG A 53 -2.89 2.54 9.70
C ARG A 53 -2.50 3.98 10.01
N TYR A 54 -3.45 4.90 9.88
CA TYR A 54 -3.39 6.18 10.61
C TYR A 54 -4.34 6.15 11.81
N ILE A 55 -3.87 6.64 12.96
CA ILE A 55 -4.57 6.58 14.24
C ILE A 55 -4.57 7.97 14.89
N LEU A 56 -5.72 8.32 15.46
CA LEU A 56 -5.92 9.51 16.29
C LEU A 56 -6.13 9.10 17.75
N ASP A 57 -5.66 9.92 18.69
CA ASP A 57 -5.84 9.77 20.14
C ASP A 57 -5.39 8.40 20.69
N ASP A 58 -4.42 7.77 20.02
CA ASP A 58 -3.94 6.41 20.32
C ASP A 58 -5.08 5.37 20.40
N GLN A 59 -6.16 5.57 19.63
CA GLN A 59 -7.31 4.66 19.53
C GLN A 59 -6.96 3.40 18.73
N TRP A 60 -6.18 2.51 19.33
CA TRP A 60 -5.76 1.23 18.76
C TRP A 60 -6.86 0.17 18.88
N LEU A 61 -6.96 -0.50 20.04
CA LEU A 61 -8.01 -1.49 20.37
C LEU A 61 -9.08 -0.91 21.31
N SER A 62 -9.10 0.40 21.53
CA SER A 62 -10.20 1.08 22.22
C SER A 62 -11.29 1.54 21.25
N PHE A 63 -11.07 1.39 19.94
CA PHE A 63 -12.03 1.82 18.94
C PHE A 63 -13.31 0.97 18.99
N GLN A 64 -14.44 1.67 18.94
CA GLN A 64 -15.77 1.07 19.02
C GLN A 64 -16.57 1.47 17.78
N THR A 65 -16.93 0.48 16.94
CA THR A 65 -17.70 0.75 15.71
C THR A 65 -19.12 1.24 15.98
N THR A 66 -19.74 0.75 17.07
CA THR A 66 -21.08 1.15 17.53
C THR A 66 -21.21 1.00 19.05
N PRO A 67 -22.05 1.79 19.73
CA PRO A 67 -22.31 1.61 21.17
C PRO A 67 -22.79 0.19 21.56
N SER A 68 -23.37 -0.55 20.60
CA SER A 68 -23.87 -1.91 20.78
C SER A 68 -22.83 -3.02 20.55
N ARG A 69 -21.62 -2.70 20.10
CA ARG A 69 -20.51 -3.65 19.92
C ARG A 69 -19.41 -3.36 20.93
N GLU A 70 -18.72 -4.41 21.37
CA GLU A 70 -17.55 -4.26 22.22
C GLU A 70 -16.45 -3.49 21.47
N SER A 71 -15.75 -2.61 22.18
CA SER A 71 -14.54 -1.97 21.68
C SER A 71 -13.43 -2.99 21.44
N GLY A 72 -12.50 -2.68 20.53
CA GLY A 72 -11.29 -3.50 20.31
C GLY A 72 -11.45 -4.66 19.35
N GLN A 73 -12.57 -4.75 18.66
CA GLN A 73 -12.80 -5.73 17.60
C GLN A 73 -12.19 -5.30 16.25
N VAL A 74 -11.84 -4.02 16.10
CA VAL A 74 -11.38 -3.42 14.86
C VAL A 74 -10.33 -2.36 15.17
N VAL A 75 -9.28 -2.29 14.35
CA VAL A 75 -8.33 -1.18 14.34
C VAL A 75 -8.74 -0.21 13.22
N PRO A 76 -9.05 1.06 13.53
CA PRO A 76 -9.55 2.00 12.54
C PRO A 76 -8.43 2.46 11.60
N GLU A 77 -8.81 2.78 10.36
CA GLU A 77 -8.04 3.56 9.40
C GLU A 77 -8.60 4.98 9.42
N GLU A 78 -8.06 5.81 10.30
CA GLU A 78 -8.45 7.21 10.49
C GLU A 78 -7.73 8.16 9.53
N GLY A 79 -7.04 7.60 8.53
CA GLY A 79 -6.33 8.33 7.50
C GLY A 79 -7.04 8.30 6.15
N HIS A 80 -6.72 9.31 5.35
CA HIS A 80 -6.71 9.23 3.91
C HIS A 80 -5.34 8.74 3.45
N PHE A 81 -5.31 7.92 2.43
CA PHE A 81 -4.10 7.28 1.96
C PHE A 81 -3.90 7.47 0.46
N TYR A 82 -2.65 7.61 0.05
CA TYR A 82 -2.25 7.40 -1.33
C TYR A 82 -1.00 6.52 -1.39
N GLY A 83 -1.02 5.55 -2.30
CA GLY A 83 0.04 4.55 -2.42
C GLY A 83 0.51 4.32 -3.85
N VAL A 84 1.79 4.00 -3.95
CA VAL A 84 2.44 3.50 -5.17
C VAL A 84 3.29 2.28 -4.81
N HIS A 85 3.36 1.31 -5.72
CA HIS A 85 3.97 0.01 -5.47
C HIS A 85 4.58 -0.55 -6.75
N GLU A 86 5.80 -1.06 -6.62
CA GLU A 86 6.51 -1.81 -7.64
C GLU A 86 7.27 -3.01 -7.02
N ARG A 87 6.80 -4.23 -7.27
CA ARG A 87 7.38 -5.48 -6.73
C ARG A 87 7.51 -5.42 -5.18
N GLY A 88 8.68 -5.67 -4.61
CA GLY A 88 8.86 -5.56 -3.16
C GLY A 88 8.85 -4.13 -2.60
N ARG A 89 8.70 -3.07 -3.43
CA ARG A 89 8.88 -1.67 -3.01
C ARG A 89 7.56 -0.91 -3.01
N ALA A 90 7.37 -0.03 -2.02
CA ALA A 90 6.19 0.80 -1.90
C ALA A 90 6.51 2.18 -1.31
N ILE A 91 5.71 3.18 -1.68
CA ILE A 91 5.59 4.44 -0.94
C ILE A 91 4.14 4.58 -0.51
N GLY A 92 3.93 4.89 0.77
CA GLY A 92 2.63 5.17 1.36
C GLY A 92 2.60 6.57 1.97
N LEU A 93 1.60 7.36 1.60
CA LEU A 93 1.38 8.71 2.12
C LEU A 93 0.04 8.76 2.84
N TYR A 94 0.03 9.38 4.00
CA TYR A 94 -1.12 9.53 4.87
C TYR A 94 -1.46 11.00 5.13
N ALA A 95 -2.75 11.28 5.22
CA ALA A 95 -3.29 12.49 5.81
C ALA A 95 -4.38 12.09 6.83
N PRO A 96 -4.53 12.81 7.95
CA PRO A 96 -5.58 12.52 8.92
C PRO A 96 -6.98 12.86 8.35
N ARG A 97 -8.00 12.07 8.71
CA ARG A 97 -9.40 12.39 8.38
C ARG A 97 -10.00 13.50 9.25
N ASN A 98 -9.67 13.50 10.55
CA ASN A 98 -10.37 14.29 11.56
C ASN A 98 -9.41 15.09 12.47
N LEU A 99 -8.50 15.88 11.88
CA LEU A 99 -7.83 16.99 12.55
C LEU A 99 -8.51 18.30 12.13
N ASP A 100 -9.26 18.91 13.04
CA ASP A 100 -10.05 20.11 12.76
C ASP A 100 -10.02 21.12 13.93
N ALA A 101 -10.76 22.22 13.77
CA ALA A 101 -10.85 23.30 14.76
C ALA A 101 -11.79 22.99 15.94
N TRP A 102 -12.49 21.85 15.94
CA TRP A 102 -13.58 21.55 16.86
C TRP A 102 -13.26 20.42 17.83
N THR A 103 -12.61 19.37 17.35
CA THR A 103 -12.36 18.13 18.11
C THR A 103 -10.95 18.17 18.69
N PRO A 104 -10.78 18.27 20.01
CA PRO A 104 -9.46 18.21 20.61
C PRO A 104 -8.84 16.83 20.42
N ARG A 105 -7.58 16.76 20.00
CA ARG A 105 -6.81 15.52 19.90
C ARG A 105 -5.57 15.54 20.78
N THR A 106 -5.18 14.37 21.28
CA THR A 106 -3.95 14.15 22.07
C THR A 106 -2.83 13.55 21.23
N SER A 107 -3.16 12.85 20.14
CA SER A 107 -2.18 12.32 19.20
C SER A 107 -2.72 12.14 17.79
N ALA A 108 -1.80 12.15 16.82
CA ALA A 108 -2.06 11.83 15.42
C ALA A 108 -0.80 11.18 14.82
N LYS A 109 -0.92 9.96 14.30
CA LYS A 109 0.24 9.18 13.82
C LYS A 109 -0.12 8.18 12.75
N ALA A 110 0.81 7.93 11.84
CA ALA A 110 0.82 6.70 11.05
C ALA A 110 1.55 5.60 11.84
N VAL A 111 1.11 4.35 11.66
CA VAL A 111 1.76 3.18 12.21
C VAL A 111 1.98 2.12 11.15
N LEU A 112 3.09 1.39 11.24
CA LEU A 112 3.27 0.08 10.60
C LEU A 112 3.37 -0.96 11.71
N VAL A 113 2.60 -2.05 11.57
CA VAL A 113 2.45 -3.04 12.63
C VAL A 113 2.76 -4.43 12.11
N TRP A 114 3.70 -5.10 12.78
CA TRP A 114 3.98 -6.52 12.64
C TRP A 114 3.30 -7.27 13.78
N THR A 115 2.41 -8.20 13.44
CA THR A 115 1.66 -8.97 14.45
C THR A 115 2.58 -9.87 15.26
N GLU A 116 2.25 -10.10 16.54
CA GLU A 116 2.97 -11.03 17.44
C GLU A 116 4.47 -10.72 17.54
N ILE A 117 4.83 -9.76 18.40
CA ILE A 117 6.22 -9.32 18.55
C ILE A 117 7.16 -10.47 18.95
N GLU A 118 6.67 -11.47 19.68
CA GLU A 118 7.46 -12.66 20.04
C GLU A 118 7.90 -13.51 18.83
N GLN A 119 7.32 -13.27 17.65
CA GLN A 119 7.67 -13.91 16.38
C GLN A 119 8.58 -13.03 15.51
N VAL A 120 9.01 -11.86 16.01
CA VAL A 120 10.00 -11.00 15.35
C VAL A 120 11.40 -11.49 15.75
N ASP A 121 12.21 -11.82 14.76
CA ASP A 121 13.54 -12.44 14.97
C ASP A 121 14.59 -11.38 15.33
N GLU A 122 14.52 -10.22 14.66
CA GLU A 122 15.43 -9.11 14.89
C GLU A 122 14.90 -7.78 14.35
N ILE A 123 15.38 -6.70 14.95
CA ILE A 123 15.06 -5.32 14.59
C ILE A 123 16.37 -4.54 14.52
N TRP A 124 16.49 -3.69 13.50
CA TRP A 124 17.64 -2.84 13.27
C TRP A 124 17.19 -1.41 12.99
N ILE A 125 17.98 -0.44 13.45
CA ILE A 125 17.89 0.97 13.07
C ILE A 125 19.26 1.34 12.50
N GLY A 126 19.32 1.55 11.19
CA GLY A 126 20.59 1.67 10.47
C GLY A 126 21.45 0.42 10.68
N GLN A 127 22.62 0.63 11.26
CA GLN A 127 23.58 -0.43 11.59
C GLN A 127 23.46 -0.97 13.02
N HIS A 128 22.55 -0.44 13.82
CA HIS A 128 22.40 -0.80 15.23
C HIS A 128 21.26 -1.80 15.41
N ARG A 129 21.55 -2.92 16.07
CA ARG A 129 20.50 -3.86 16.49
C ARG A 129 19.74 -3.27 17.67
N VAL A 130 18.43 -3.42 17.66
CA VAL A 130 17.56 -3.02 18.77
C VAL A 130 17.34 -4.21 19.69
N ASP A 131 17.79 -4.08 20.94
CA ASP A 131 17.69 -5.13 21.95
C ASP A 131 16.54 -4.91 22.95
N SER A 132 15.93 -3.72 22.96
CA SER A 132 14.82 -3.39 23.87
C SER A 132 13.90 -2.32 23.28
N LEU A 133 12.61 -2.39 23.63
CA LEU A 133 11.59 -1.40 23.27
C LEU A 133 11.11 -0.63 24.52
N PRO A 134 10.66 0.63 24.38
CA PRO A 134 10.61 1.41 23.14
C PRO A 134 12.00 1.87 22.66
N ALA A 135 12.16 2.01 21.35
CA ALA A 135 13.39 2.51 20.73
C ALA A 135 13.09 3.73 19.86
N ALA A 136 13.81 4.83 20.09
CA ALA A 136 13.71 6.02 19.25
C ALA A 136 14.39 5.77 17.90
N VAL A 137 13.75 6.22 16.82
CA VAL A 137 14.31 6.15 15.47
C VAL A 137 14.79 7.56 15.09
N PRO A 138 16.09 7.76 14.84
CA PRO A 138 16.59 9.02 14.33
C PRO A 138 16.00 9.35 12.94
N PRO A 139 15.92 10.63 12.55
CA PRO A 139 15.59 11.00 11.18
C PRO A 139 16.51 10.30 10.18
N ASP A 140 15.97 10.00 8.99
CA ASP A 140 16.68 9.41 7.85
C ASP A 140 17.27 8.00 8.07
N GLU A 141 17.09 7.41 9.25
CA GLU A 141 17.54 6.05 9.51
C GLU A 141 16.56 5.01 8.96
N VAL A 142 17.11 3.98 8.31
CA VAL A 142 16.33 2.85 7.81
C VAL A 142 16.08 1.87 8.95
N ILE A 143 14.80 1.59 9.22
CA ILE A 143 14.39 0.52 10.13
C ILE A 143 14.34 -0.78 9.34
N VAL A 144 14.93 -1.87 9.85
CA VAL A 144 14.75 -3.21 9.29
C VAL A 144 14.21 -4.18 10.32
N VAL A 145 13.13 -4.89 9.97
CA VAL A 145 12.52 -5.94 10.77
C VAL A 145 12.65 -7.28 10.02
N GLY A 146 13.20 -8.28 10.69
CA GLY A 146 13.21 -9.66 10.24
C GLY A 146 12.16 -10.48 10.97
N SER A 147 11.26 -11.15 10.24
CA SER A 147 10.32 -12.10 10.83
C SER A 147 10.03 -13.24 9.84
N GLY A 148 10.41 -14.45 10.22
CA GLY A 148 10.22 -15.64 9.39
C GLY A 148 10.91 -15.51 8.02
N GLY A 149 10.15 -15.70 6.95
CA GLY A 149 10.63 -15.61 5.57
C GLY A 149 10.78 -14.20 5.01
N LEU A 150 10.54 -13.15 5.81
CA LEU A 150 10.48 -11.77 5.34
C LEU A 150 11.53 -10.86 6.01
N TRP A 151 12.21 -10.08 5.19
CA TRP A 151 12.82 -8.82 5.58
C TRP A 151 11.90 -7.65 5.20
N THR A 152 11.68 -6.71 6.12
CA THR A 152 11.00 -5.44 5.85
C THR A 152 11.92 -4.29 6.21
N ALA A 153 12.27 -3.45 5.25
CA ALA A 153 12.91 -2.17 5.48
C ALA A 153 11.88 -1.04 5.38
N VAL A 154 11.97 -0.06 6.25
CA VAL A 154 11.15 1.15 6.25
C VAL A 154 12.06 2.36 6.39
N LEU A 155 11.94 3.29 5.46
CA LEU A 155 12.54 4.62 5.55
C LEU A 155 11.40 5.63 5.76
N PRO A 156 11.25 6.17 6.97
CA PRO A 156 10.26 7.21 7.24
C PRO A 156 10.52 8.44 6.37
N LEU A 157 9.44 9.06 5.92
CA LEU A 157 9.50 10.35 5.23
C LEU A 157 9.49 11.50 6.25
N GLU A 158 9.78 12.72 5.79
CA GLU A 158 9.69 13.92 6.61
C GLU A 158 8.26 14.10 7.14
N LEU A 159 8.16 14.26 8.45
CA LEU A 159 6.89 14.43 9.15
C LEU A 159 6.64 15.91 9.41
N THR A 160 5.42 16.37 9.18
CA THR A 160 5.00 17.68 9.70
C THR A 160 4.79 17.58 11.21
N ASP A 161 5.60 18.30 11.98
CA ASP A 161 5.43 18.47 13.42
C ASP A 161 4.31 19.47 13.70
N LEU A 162 3.15 18.94 14.06
CA LEU A 162 2.00 19.73 14.54
C LEU A 162 2.12 20.01 16.04
N GLY A 163 3.22 19.64 16.69
CA GLY A 163 3.51 19.83 18.10
C GLY A 163 3.93 18.52 18.78
N GLY A 164 4.87 18.64 19.72
CA GLY A 164 5.43 17.49 20.43
C GLY A 164 6.67 16.87 19.78
N GLY A 165 7.19 17.46 18.70
CA GLY A 165 8.50 17.11 18.13
C GLY A 165 8.48 16.02 17.07
N ALA A 166 7.29 15.63 16.57
CA ALA A 166 7.10 14.56 15.57
C ALA A 166 7.97 13.30 15.78
N PRO A 167 7.97 12.67 16.97
CA PRO A 167 8.85 11.54 17.24
C PRO A 167 8.54 10.34 16.33
N ILE A 168 9.60 9.61 15.96
CA ILE A 168 9.49 8.28 15.35
C ILE A 168 10.05 7.27 16.34
N ARG A 169 9.29 6.19 16.59
CA ARG A 169 9.70 5.17 17.56
C ARG A 169 9.15 3.79 17.25
N LEU A 170 9.91 2.78 17.64
CA LEU A 170 9.46 1.40 17.72
C LEU A 170 8.95 1.13 19.13
N VAL A 171 7.77 0.53 19.24
CA VAL A 171 7.14 0.18 20.53
C VAL A 171 6.52 -1.19 20.46
N GLU A 172 6.36 -1.82 21.63
CA GLU A 172 5.40 -2.92 21.77
C GLU A 172 4.01 -2.32 21.99
N LEU A 173 3.07 -2.71 21.14
CA LEU A 173 1.67 -2.27 21.18
C LEU A 173 0.75 -3.48 21.25
N ALA A 174 0.29 -3.81 22.45
CA ALA A 174 -0.62 -4.94 22.72
C ALA A 174 -0.13 -6.29 22.16
N GLY A 175 1.15 -6.62 22.39
CA GLY A 175 1.76 -7.86 21.88
C GLY A 175 2.14 -7.81 20.39
N HIS A 176 2.18 -6.63 19.78
CA HIS A 176 2.61 -6.42 18.40
C HIS A 176 3.79 -5.44 18.37
N LEU A 177 4.63 -5.53 17.34
CA LEU A 177 5.64 -4.50 17.09
C LEU A 177 5.00 -3.40 16.26
N ALA A 178 5.09 -2.16 16.72
CA ALA A 178 4.62 -0.99 15.98
C ALA A 178 5.75 0.01 15.76
N LEU A 179 5.93 0.44 14.51
CA LEU A 179 6.65 1.66 14.16
C LEU A 179 5.65 2.81 14.16
N GLU A 180 5.80 3.76 15.07
CA GLU A 180 4.94 4.92 15.21
C GLU A 180 5.63 6.16 14.63
N MET A 181 4.94 6.86 13.72
CA MET A 181 5.40 8.09 13.06
C MET A 181 4.41 9.22 13.37
N TYR A 182 4.77 10.07 14.33
CA TYR A 182 3.86 11.07 14.87
C TYR A 182 3.85 12.37 14.07
N ASN A 183 2.65 12.87 13.75
CA ASN A 183 2.46 14.28 13.43
C ASN A 183 2.17 15.11 14.68
N TYR A 184 1.52 14.52 15.69
CA TYR A 184 1.22 15.20 16.94
C TYR A 184 1.26 14.25 18.13
N THR A 185 1.86 14.68 19.23
CA THR A 185 1.68 14.07 20.54
C THR A 185 1.75 15.14 21.63
N GLY A 186 0.77 15.17 22.54
CA GLY A 186 0.77 16.15 23.61
C GLY A 186 -0.59 16.34 24.29
N PRO A 187 -0.76 17.46 25.01
CA PRO A 187 -2.04 17.84 25.61
C PRO A 187 -3.16 17.91 24.57
N ALA A 188 -4.42 17.73 24.98
CA ALA A 188 -5.54 17.85 24.05
C ALA A 188 -5.61 19.25 23.44
N LYS A 189 -5.61 19.36 22.10
CA LYS A 189 -5.77 20.64 21.37
C LYS A 189 -6.52 20.47 20.06
N THR A 190 -7.02 21.58 19.51
CA THR A 190 -7.60 21.64 18.15
C THR A 190 -6.57 22.16 17.13
N PHE A 191 -6.85 21.97 15.84
CA PHE A 191 -5.94 22.26 14.73
C PHE A 191 -6.62 23.19 13.73
N TRP A 192 -6.57 24.49 14.02
CA TRP A 192 -7.17 25.54 13.18
C TRP A 192 -6.52 25.60 11.79
N GLU A 193 -5.23 25.28 11.74
CA GLU A 193 -4.41 25.21 10.55
C GLU A 193 -4.79 24.03 9.63
N MET A 194 -5.47 23.01 10.13
CA MET A 194 -5.94 21.84 9.35
C MET A 194 -7.43 21.92 9.00
N ALA A 195 -8.16 22.87 9.58
CA ALA A 195 -9.60 23.00 9.39
C ALA A 195 -9.93 23.58 8.02
N ARG A 196 -10.46 22.76 7.11
CA ARG A 196 -11.04 23.19 5.82
C ARG A 196 -12.58 23.24 5.91
N PRO A 197 -13.26 24.29 5.41
CA PRO A 197 -12.75 25.53 4.82
C PRO A 197 -12.53 26.62 5.87
N GLY A 198 -11.33 26.71 6.45
CA GLY A 198 -10.95 27.74 7.43
C GLY A 198 -9.92 28.73 6.87
N SER A 199 -9.97 29.98 7.34
CA SER A 199 -9.07 31.06 6.89
C SER A 199 -7.59 30.83 7.23
N PHE A 200 -7.29 29.84 8.07
CA PHE A 200 -5.93 29.45 8.46
C PHE A 200 -5.51 28.11 7.86
N TYR A 201 -6.31 27.51 6.98
CA TYR A 201 -6.02 26.19 6.42
C TYR A 201 -4.68 26.18 5.67
N GLN A 202 -3.77 25.27 6.03
CA GLN A 202 -2.42 25.15 5.46
C GLN A 202 -2.20 23.85 4.64
N GLY A 203 -3.27 23.11 4.38
CA GLY A 203 -3.19 21.79 3.75
C GLY A 203 -2.96 20.66 4.75
N GLN A 204 -2.94 19.43 4.25
CA GLN A 204 -2.68 18.24 5.04
C GLN A 204 -1.21 18.18 5.48
N PRO A 205 -0.93 17.59 6.66
CA PRO A 205 0.43 17.36 7.12
C PRO A 205 1.12 16.30 6.26
N ARG A 206 2.45 16.38 6.16
CA ARG A 206 3.28 15.31 5.59
C ARG A 206 3.36 14.16 6.59
N CYS A 207 3.05 12.96 6.14
CA CYS A 207 3.19 11.73 6.90
C CYS A 207 3.28 10.56 5.93
N GLY A 208 4.33 9.76 5.99
CA GLY A 208 4.48 8.65 5.06
C GLY A 208 5.78 7.89 5.24
N PHE A 209 5.97 6.91 4.37
CA PHE A 209 7.11 6.01 4.40
C PHE A 209 7.42 5.46 3.02
N TYR A 210 8.69 5.19 2.78
CA TYR A 210 9.14 4.20 1.80
C TYR A 210 9.30 2.85 2.50
N ALA A 211 8.88 1.77 1.86
CA ALA A 211 9.08 0.40 2.34
C ALA A 211 9.66 -0.50 1.25
N GLU A 212 10.58 -1.39 1.63
CA GLU A 212 11.12 -2.43 0.77
C GLU A 212 11.05 -3.79 1.48
N LEU A 213 10.46 -4.79 0.82
CA LEU A 213 10.32 -6.15 1.30
C LEU A 213 11.21 -7.07 0.47
N ALA A 214 11.91 -7.98 1.13
CA ALA A 214 12.82 -8.94 0.50
C ALA A 214 12.71 -10.33 1.14
N GLU A 215 13.14 -11.35 0.40
CA GLU A 215 13.23 -12.70 0.96
C GLU A 215 14.27 -12.72 2.07
N ARG A 216 13.97 -13.46 3.14
CA ARG A 216 14.90 -13.62 4.27
C ARG A 216 16.29 -14.11 3.84
N ALA A 217 16.35 -14.92 2.78
CA ALA A 217 17.59 -15.48 2.24
C ALA A 217 18.44 -14.49 1.43
N ASP A 218 17.88 -13.36 0.99
CA ASP A 218 18.59 -12.38 0.15
C ASP A 218 19.65 -11.60 0.95
N TYR A 219 19.50 -11.52 2.27
CA TYR A 219 20.41 -10.81 3.16
C TYR A 219 20.70 -11.63 4.41
N ALA A 220 21.99 -11.73 4.76
CA ALA A 220 22.42 -12.49 5.93
C ALA A 220 21.95 -11.85 7.23
N ARG A 221 21.98 -10.51 7.33
CA ARG A 221 21.55 -9.73 8.50
C ARG A 221 20.73 -8.51 8.09
N GLY A 222 19.95 -8.01 9.04
CA GLY A 222 19.11 -6.83 8.80
C GLY A 222 19.93 -5.57 8.55
N SER A 223 21.12 -5.46 9.14
CA SER A 223 22.08 -4.38 8.87
C SER A 223 22.53 -4.33 7.40
N ASP A 224 22.66 -5.49 6.75
CA ASP A 224 23.11 -5.58 5.36
C ASP A 224 21.99 -5.08 4.43
N PHE A 225 20.73 -5.44 4.73
CA PHE A 225 19.58 -4.91 4.01
C PHE A 225 19.38 -3.41 4.27
N SER A 226 19.57 -2.96 5.51
CA SER A 226 19.51 -1.55 5.89
C SER A 226 20.53 -0.72 5.09
N ALA A 227 21.78 -1.20 5.01
CA ALA A 227 22.83 -0.56 4.21
C ALA A 227 22.45 -0.48 2.72
N GLN A 228 21.86 -1.55 2.16
CA GLN A 228 21.42 -1.57 0.77
C GLN A 228 20.27 -0.56 0.49
N VAL A 229 19.36 -0.35 1.43
CA VAL A 229 18.31 0.68 1.30
C VAL A 229 18.90 2.07 1.47
N ALA A 230 19.86 2.25 2.37
CA ALA A 230 20.52 3.54 2.57
C ALA A 230 21.34 4.01 1.35
N THR A 231 21.67 3.15 0.38
CA THR A 231 22.35 3.60 -0.86
C THR A 231 21.41 4.23 -1.88
N GLY A 232 20.09 4.18 -1.65
CA GLY A 232 19.12 4.84 -2.52
C GLY A 232 19.12 6.36 -2.37
N THR A 233 18.63 7.04 -3.39
CA THR A 233 18.34 8.48 -3.32
C THR A 233 16.86 8.68 -3.04
N LEU A 234 16.54 9.36 -1.93
CA LEU A 234 15.18 9.78 -1.58
C LEU A 234 15.02 11.26 -1.92
N VAL A 235 14.01 11.57 -2.72
CA VAL A 235 13.42 12.90 -2.86
C VAL A 235 12.15 12.90 -2.02
N ASP A 236 12.04 13.87 -1.13
CA ASP A 236 10.85 14.11 -0.30
C ASP A 236 10.70 15.62 -0.11
N GLU A 237 10.02 16.26 -1.04
CA GLU A 237 10.00 17.72 -1.17
C GLU A 237 8.57 18.24 -1.21
N ALA A 238 8.29 19.27 -0.42
CA ALA A 238 7.08 20.07 -0.53
C ALA A 238 7.41 21.54 -0.24
N PRO A 239 6.71 22.50 -0.86
CA PRO A 239 6.77 23.89 -0.42
C PRO A 239 6.43 24.01 1.07
N PRO A 240 6.93 25.04 1.78
CA PRO A 240 6.57 25.25 3.18
C PRO A 240 5.05 25.44 3.34
N PRO A 241 4.48 25.11 4.52
CA PRO A 241 3.07 25.38 4.80
C PRO A 241 2.75 26.87 4.62
N GLY A 242 1.62 27.15 3.97
CA GLY A 242 1.11 28.49 3.76
C GLY A 242 -0.41 28.47 3.75
N THR A 243 -1.05 29.61 4.03
CA THR A 243 -2.51 29.69 3.99
C THR A 243 -3.02 29.41 2.58
N TYR A 244 -3.95 28.47 2.47
CA TYR A 244 -4.59 28.09 1.22
C TYR A 244 -5.29 29.29 0.57
N ALA A 245 -4.98 29.51 -0.70
CA ALA A 245 -5.74 30.36 -1.60
C ALA A 245 -6.47 29.48 -2.61
N ALA A 246 -7.71 29.83 -2.95
CA ALA A 246 -8.50 29.05 -3.90
C ALA A 246 -7.76 28.85 -5.22
N GLY A 247 -7.65 27.58 -5.66
CA GLY A 247 -6.90 27.19 -6.86
C GLY A 247 -5.39 27.10 -6.68
N GLY A 248 -4.86 27.38 -5.50
CA GLY A 248 -3.46 27.12 -5.15
C GLY A 248 -3.19 25.63 -4.95
N GLU A 249 -1.96 25.22 -5.21
CA GLU A 249 -1.49 23.85 -5.01
C GLU A 249 -0.26 23.84 -4.09
N ARG A 250 -0.13 22.77 -3.31
CA ARG A 250 1.06 22.48 -2.52
C ARG A 250 1.47 21.05 -2.78
N ALA A 251 2.21 20.83 -3.87
CA ALA A 251 2.65 19.50 -4.27
C ALA A 251 3.69 18.95 -3.30
N LEU A 252 3.43 17.75 -2.78
CA LEU A 252 4.40 16.86 -2.15
C LEU A 252 4.89 15.88 -3.21
N LEU A 253 6.18 15.95 -3.51
CA LEU A 253 6.89 15.05 -4.42
C LEU A 253 7.71 14.06 -3.59
N VAL A 254 7.43 12.77 -3.76
CA VAL A 254 8.23 11.70 -3.15
C VAL A 254 8.71 10.74 -4.23
N GLU A 255 10.01 10.49 -4.27
CA GLU A 255 10.63 9.51 -5.14
C GLU A 255 11.77 8.79 -4.43
N TYR A 256 11.83 7.48 -4.55
CA TYR A 256 13.01 6.71 -4.16
C TYR A 256 13.62 6.03 -5.38
N ALA A 257 14.92 6.19 -5.58
CA ALA A 257 15.66 5.63 -6.70
C ALA A 257 16.90 4.84 -6.24
N ARG A 258 17.03 3.60 -6.74
CA ARG A 258 18.21 2.73 -6.52
C ARG A 258 18.33 1.71 -7.66
N ASP A 259 19.56 1.47 -8.12
CA ASP A 259 19.90 0.43 -9.12
C ASP A 259 19.17 0.61 -10.47
N GLY A 260 19.04 1.86 -10.93
CA GLY A 260 18.32 2.18 -12.17
C GLY A 260 16.80 1.98 -12.10
N ARG A 261 16.26 1.70 -10.91
CA ARG A 261 14.82 1.64 -10.64
C ARG A 261 14.40 2.82 -9.80
N ALA A 262 13.23 3.36 -10.11
CA ALA A 262 12.63 4.49 -9.40
C ALA A 262 11.18 4.16 -9.06
N LEU A 263 10.69 4.69 -7.95
CA LEU A 263 9.30 4.60 -7.54
C LEU A 263 8.91 5.97 -7.00
N GLY A 264 7.85 6.57 -7.54
CA GLY A 264 7.47 7.91 -7.11
C GLY A 264 5.97 8.20 -7.15
N ILE A 265 5.60 9.18 -6.36
CA ILE A 265 4.23 9.65 -6.13
C ILE A 265 4.22 11.16 -5.89
N GLU A 266 3.18 11.83 -6.38
CA GLU A 266 2.95 13.26 -6.15
C GLU A 266 1.51 13.49 -5.72
N VAL A 267 1.34 14.24 -4.62
CA VAL A 267 0.04 14.55 -4.02
C VAL A 267 -0.02 16.04 -3.75
N ASP A 268 -1.14 16.69 -4.07
CA ASP A 268 -1.40 18.05 -3.59
C ASP A 268 -1.91 18.02 -2.15
N LEU A 269 -1.15 18.61 -1.24
CA LEU A 269 -1.45 18.67 0.18
C LEU A 269 -2.64 19.57 0.49
N TYR A 270 -2.99 20.56 -0.34
CA TYR A 270 -4.15 21.39 -0.06
C TYR A 270 -5.46 20.64 -0.29
N GLU A 271 -5.63 20.05 -1.47
CA GLU A 271 -6.83 19.30 -1.81
C GLU A 271 -6.80 17.84 -1.34
N TRP A 272 -5.63 17.35 -0.90
CA TRP A 272 -5.34 15.93 -0.73
C TRP A 272 -5.75 15.13 -1.97
N SER A 273 -5.15 15.49 -3.11
CA SER A 273 -5.45 14.88 -4.40
C SER A 273 -4.20 14.27 -5.02
N LEU A 274 -4.32 13.02 -5.47
CA LEU A 274 -3.25 12.32 -6.19
C LEU A 274 -3.06 12.96 -7.56
N LYS A 275 -1.85 13.47 -7.84
CA LYS A 275 -1.50 14.08 -9.13
C LYS A 275 -0.93 13.05 -10.09
N ARG A 276 0.09 12.31 -9.64
CA ARG A 276 0.76 11.28 -10.46
C ARG A 276 1.44 10.21 -9.61
N ARG A 277 1.71 9.09 -10.25
CA ARG A 277 2.52 7.96 -9.75
C ARG A 277 3.36 7.45 -10.91
N TRP A 278 4.55 6.93 -10.65
CA TRP A 278 5.43 6.43 -11.71
C TRP A 278 6.43 5.39 -11.19
N THR A 279 7.02 4.66 -12.13
CA THR A 279 8.25 3.88 -11.93
C THR A 279 9.33 4.36 -12.91
N GLN A 280 10.46 3.65 -12.98
CA GLN A 280 11.45 3.85 -14.05
C GLN A 280 10.87 3.72 -15.46
N ASP A 281 9.76 2.99 -15.63
CA ASP A 281 9.13 2.77 -16.94
C ASP A 281 8.18 3.91 -17.33
N GLY A 282 8.05 4.92 -16.46
CA GLY A 282 7.21 6.10 -16.66
C GLY A 282 5.93 6.09 -15.82
N PRO A 283 4.93 6.88 -16.21
CA PRO A 283 3.70 7.05 -15.43
C PRO A 283 2.95 5.74 -15.19
N LEU A 284 2.59 5.49 -13.93
CA LEU A 284 1.73 4.38 -13.52
C LEU A 284 0.26 4.78 -13.64
N GLY A 285 -0.44 4.11 -14.56
CA GLY A 285 -1.90 4.18 -14.64
C GLY A 285 -2.60 3.51 -13.45
N TRP A 286 -3.92 3.40 -13.52
CA TRP A 286 -4.67 2.55 -12.58
C TRP A 286 -4.23 1.09 -12.80
N PRO A 287 -3.86 0.34 -11.74
CA PRO A 287 -3.33 -1.00 -11.90
C PRO A 287 -4.32 -1.88 -12.66
N MET A 288 -3.80 -2.40 -13.76
CA MET A 288 -4.30 -3.57 -14.45
C MET A 288 -3.62 -4.76 -13.78
N HIS A 289 -4.29 -5.89 -13.58
CA HIS A 289 -3.62 -7.10 -13.09
C HIS A 289 -2.47 -7.45 -14.05
N GLU A 290 -1.21 -7.28 -13.63
CA GLU A 290 -0.03 -7.55 -14.47
C GLU A 290 1.04 -8.31 -13.68
N SER A 291 1.42 -9.47 -14.19
CA SER A 291 2.39 -10.41 -13.62
C SER A 291 3.03 -11.21 -14.77
N PRO A 292 4.11 -11.98 -14.52
CA PRO A 292 4.72 -12.83 -15.55
C PRO A 292 3.78 -13.89 -16.16
N TYR A 293 2.70 -14.24 -15.45
CA TYR A 293 1.76 -15.27 -15.86
C TYR A 293 0.37 -14.73 -16.18
N ALA A 294 0.05 -13.50 -15.83
CA ALA A 294 -1.27 -12.94 -16.10
C ALA A 294 -1.24 -11.44 -16.35
N ARG A 295 -1.99 -10.99 -17.34
CA ARG A 295 -2.07 -9.58 -17.75
C ARG A 295 -3.53 -9.21 -18.05
N GLN A 296 -3.93 -7.99 -17.69
CA GLN A 296 -5.25 -7.42 -17.98
C GLN A 296 -5.09 -6.28 -18.98
N SER A 297 -6.14 -6.02 -19.77
CA SER A 297 -6.23 -4.88 -20.67
C SER A 297 -7.64 -4.28 -20.71
N ALA A 298 -7.70 -2.95 -20.79
CA ALA A 298 -8.95 -2.20 -20.95
C ALA A 298 -9.32 -2.02 -22.42
N SER A 299 -8.35 -2.19 -23.34
CA SER A 299 -8.54 -2.00 -24.78
C SER A 299 -9.16 -3.21 -25.49
N GLY A 300 -9.37 -4.32 -24.77
CA GLY A 300 -9.80 -5.58 -25.38
C GLY A 300 -8.66 -6.34 -26.05
N ARG A 301 -7.39 -5.98 -25.82
CA ARG A 301 -6.24 -6.72 -26.36
C ARG A 301 -5.16 -6.94 -25.31
N VAL A 302 -4.73 -8.19 -25.12
CA VAL A 302 -3.63 -8.53 -24.22
C VAL A 302 -2.84 -9.74 -24.72
N ALA A 303 -1.52 -9.73 -24.51
CA ALA A 303 -0.63 -10.84 -24.89
C ALA A 303 0.28 -11.24 -23.72
N ILE A 304 0.42 -12.55 -23.49
CA ILE A 304 1.30 -13.11 -22.45
C ILE A 304 1.59 -14.60 -22.72
N GLY A 305 2.80 -15.06 -22.40
CA GLY A 305 3.16 -16.49 -22.48
C GLY A 305 2.96 -17.13 -23.85
N GLY A 306 3.14 -16.38 -24.95
CA GLY A 306 2.92 -16.86 -26.32
C GLY A 306 1.46 -16.90 -26.77
N ALA A 307 0.52 -16.45 -25.93
CA ALA A 307 -0.90 -16.34 -26.26
C ALA A 307 -1.34 -14.88 -26.43
N ASN A 308 -2.35 -14.68 -27.27
CA ASN A 308 -3.02 -13.40 -27.51
C ASN A 308 -4.51 -13.53 -27.22
N LEU A 309 -5.08 -12.59 -26.46
CA LEU A 309 -6.51 -12.47 -26.26
C LEU A 309 -7.01 -11.17 -26.86
N ILE A 310 -8.05 -11.27 -27.70
CA ILE A 310 -8.66 -10.18 -28.43
C ILE A 310 -10.18 -10.23 -28.22
N CYS A 311 -10.76 -9.11 -27.81
CA CYS A 311 -12.21 -8.88 -27.73
C CYS A 311 -12.53 -7.53 -28.37
N ASP A 312 -13.77 -7.36 -28.84
CA ASP A 312 -14.25 -6.07 -29.37
C ASP A 312 -14.23 -4.97 -28.29
N LYS A 313 -14.41 -5.36 -27.02
CA LYS A 313 -14.45 -4.47 -25.85
C LYS A 313 -13.69 -5.09 -24.68
N GLY A 314 -13.09 -4.23 -23.85
CA GLY A 314 -12.59 -4.60 -22.53
C GLY A 314 -13.66 -4.44 -21.44
N PRO A 315 -13.32 -4.72 -20.16
CA PRO A 315 -12.03 -5.22 -19.69
C PRO A 315 -11.86 -6.73 -19.92
N ILE A 316 -10.62 -7.12 -20.23
CA ILE A 316 -10.21 -8.52 -20.40
C ILE A 316 -8.97 -8.84 -19.56
N TRP A 317 -8.79 -10.10 -19.19
CA TRP A 317 -7.51 -10.59 -18.70
C TRP A 317 -7.16 -11.96 -19.27
N LEU A 318 -5.86 -12.23 -19.35
CA LEU A 318 -5.29 -13.47 -19.85
C LEU A 318 -4.26 -13.98 -18.84
N CYS A 319 -4.35 -15.25 -18.47
CA CYS A 319 -3.37 -15.96 -17.68
C CYS A 319 -2.76 -17.11 -18.50
N ALA A 320 -1.43 -17.14 -18.60
CA ALA A 320 -0.64 -18.23 -19.14
C ALA A 320 -0.02 -19.00 -17.97
N CYS A 321 -0.54 -20.20 -17.70
CA CYS A 321 -0.05 -21.03 -16.61
C CYS A 321 1.40 -21.50 -16.87
N PRO A 322 2.22 -21.66 -15.81
CA PRO A 322 3.57 -22.22 -15.94
C PRO A 322 3.56 -23.57 -16.67
N GLY A 323 4.52 -23.76 -17.57
CA GLY A 323 4.62 -24.96 -18.42
C GLY A 323 3.96 -24.82 -19.79
N GLY A 324 3.17 -23.76 -20.04
CA GLY A 324 2.61 -23.46 -21.36
C GLY A 324 1.50 -24.42 -21.81
N THR A 325 0.97 -25.23 -20.90
CA THR A 325 -0.06 -26.24 -21.19
C THR A 325 -1.48 -25.72 -20.97
N ARG A 326 -1.64 -24.58 -20.28
CA ARG A 326 -2.94 -24.04 -19.91
C ARG A 326 -2.99 -22.52 -20.00
N TYR A 327 -4.08 -22.01 -20.59
CA TYR A 327 -4.38 -20.59 -20.69
C TYR A 327 -5.80 -20.32 -20.20
N VAL A 328 -5.97 -19.24 -19.44
CA VAL A 328 -7.28 -18.76 -18.96
C VAL A 328 -7.48 -17.35 -19.47
N ALA A 329 -8.43 -17.18 -20.37
CA ALA A 329 -8.91 -15.90 -20.83
C ALA A 329 -10.21 -15.53 -20.12
N ALA A 330 -10.43 -14.25 -19.89
CA ALA A 330 -11.68 -13.78 -19.33
C ALA A 330 -12.08 -12.43 -19.90
N TYR A 331 -13.38 -12.24 -19.99
CA TYR A 331 -14.01 -10.96 -20.25
C TYR A 331 -14.88 -10.59 -19.05
N SER A 332 -14.76 -9.37 -18.56
CA SER A 332 -15.45 -8.89 -17.34
C SER A 332 -16.26 -7.62 -17.60
N GLY A 333 -16.61 -7.35 -18.86
CA GLY A 333 -17.45 -6.21 -19.22
C GLY A 333 -18.95 -6.49 -19.02
N ILE A 334 -19.72 -5.41 -19.01
CA ILE A 334 -21.16 -5.41 -18.67
C ILE A 334 -22.09 -5.74 -19.85
N GLY A 335 -21.57 -5.84 -21.07
CA GLY A 335 -22.35 -6.18 -22.27
C GLY A 335 -21.71 -7.33 -23.03
N THR A 336 -22.39 -7.85 -24.05
CA THR A 336 -21.84 -8.93 -24.88
C THR A 336 -20.63 -8.48 -25.70
N THR A 337 -19.66 -9.36 -25.90
CA THR A 337 -18.49 -9.18 -26.76
C THR A 337 -18.21 -10.44 -27.59
N SER A 338 -17.47 -10.31 -28.69
CA SER A 338 -16.70 -11.43 -29.24
C SER A 338 -15.43 -11.66 -28.42
N LEU A 339 -14.93 -12.89 -28.41
CA LEU A 339 -13.65 -13.27 -27.80
C LEU A 339 -12.88 -14.18 -28.76
N ARG A 340 -11.61 -13.85 -29.00
CA ARG A 340 -10.65 -14.68 -29.73
C ARG A 340 -9.41 -14.88 -28.86
N LEU A 341 -9.15 -16.13 -28.49
CA LEU A 341 -7.97 -16.55 -27.75
C LEU A 341 -7.06 -17.35 -28.70
N GLU A 342 -5.90 -16.80 -29.01
CA GLU A 342 -4.83 -17.46 -29.76
C GLU A 342 -3.81 -18.01 -28.76
N VAL A 343 -3.50 -19.29 -28.84
CA VAL A 343 -2.48 -19.97 -28.04
C VAL A 343 -1.48 -20.65 -28.97
N PRO A 344 -0.30 -21.10 -28.50
CA PRO A 344 0.66 -21.79 -29.36
C PRO A 344 0.04 -23.01 -30.08
N GLY A 345 -0.20 -22.87 -31.38
CA GLY A 345 -0.71 -23.93 -32.24
C GLY A 345 -2.24 -24.07 -32.31
N ASP A 346 -3.01 -23.20 -31.64
CA ASP A 346 -4.48 -23.29 -31.63
C ASP A 346 -5.17 -21.92 -31.49
N VAL A 347 -6.44 -21.85 -31.89
CA VAL A 347 -7.26 -20.64 -31.83
C VAL A 347 -8.68 -20.99 -31.36
N VAL A 348 -9.13 -20.34 -30.29
CA VAL A 348 -10.49 -20.45 -29.76
C VAL A 348 -11.25 -19.17 -30.09
N GLU A 349 -12.39 -19.30 -30.78
CA GLU A 349 -13.28 -18.18 -31.11
C GLU A 349 -14.65 -18.35 -30.48
N VAL A 350 -15.13 -17.31 -29.82
CA VAL A 350 -16.47 -17.20 -29.26
C VAL A 350 -17.13 -15.98 -29.87
N ALA A 351 -18.14 -16.20 -30.71
CA ALA A 351 -18.79 -15.13 -31.47
C ALA A 351 -19.52 -14.12 -30.56
N ALA A 352 -20.06 -14.59 -29.44
CA ALA A 352 -20.77 -13.77 -28.47
C ALA A 352 -20.71 -14.40 -27.07
N MET A 353 -20.27 -13.64 -26.07
CA MET A 353 -20.34 -13.97 -24.65
C MET A 353 -20.51 -12.72 -23.80
N GLY A 354 -21.23 -12.82 -22.68
CA GLY A 354 -21.17 -11.85 -21.60
C GLY A 354 -19.98 -12.12 -20.67
N ALA A 355 -20.03 -11.60 -19.45
CA ALA A 355 -18.96 -11.78 -18.47
C ALA A 355 -18.71 -13.27 -18.20
N GLY A 356 -17.46 -13.70 -18.26
CA GLY A 356 -17.10 -15.10 -18.18
C GLY A 356 -15.64 -15.40 -18.46
N THR A 357 -15.33 -16.69 -18.49
CA THR A 357 -13.99 -17.25 -18.73
C THR A 357 -14.00 -18.26 -19.87
N VAL A 358 -12.89 -18.31 -20.59
CA VAL A 358 -12.55 -19.32 -21.59
C VAL A 358 -11.23 -19.94 -21.17
N ILE A 359 -11.25 -21.22 -20.86
CA ILE A 359 -10.08 -22.00 -20.45
C ILE A 359 -9.69 -22.89 -21.60
N TRP A 360 -8.45 -22.78 -22.04
CA TRP A 360 -7.79 -23.73 -22.91
C TRP A 360 -6.80 -24.55 -22.08
N ASP A 361 -6.88 -25.87 -22.14
CA ASP A 361 -6.03 -26.80 -21.40
C ASP A 361 -5.66 -27.98 -22.31
N GLU A 362 -4.46 -27.96 -22.86
CA GLU A 362 -3.93 -28.99 -23.78
C GLU A 362 -4.89 -29.37 -24.92
N GLY A 363 -5.53 -28.37 -25.54
CA GLY A 363 -6.48 -28.55 -26.65
C GLY A 363 -7.93 -28.80 -26.21
N GLN A 364 -8.21 -28.92 -24.91
CA GLN A 364 -9.57 -28.93 -24.38
C GLN A 364 -10.03 -27.51 -24.07
N VAL A 365 -11.23 -27.16 -24.50
CA VAL A 365 -11.82 -25.83 -24.29
C VAL A 365 -13.00 -25.93 -23.34
N THR A 366 -12.98 -25.14 -22.27
CA THR A 366 -14.10 -24.96 -21.34
C THR A 366 -14.52 -23.50 -21.34
N ILE A 367 -15.81 -23.23 -21.48
CA ILE A 367 -16.37 -21.88 -21.48
C ILE A 367 -17.40 -21.80 -20.35
N ASP A 368 -17.23 -20.82 -19.48
CA ASP A 368 -18.18 -20.47 -18.43
C ASP A 368 -18.49 -18.97 -18.50
N ALA A 369 -19.66 -18.63 -19.02
CA ALA A 369 -20.03 -17.25 -19.29
C ALA A 369 -21.53 -17.02 -19.10
N ILE A 370 -21.87 -15.82 -18.64
CA ILE A 370 -23.24 -15.32 -18.61
C ILE A 370 -23.62 -14.89 -20.04
N LEU A 371 -24.80 -15.27 -20.51
CA LEU A 371 -25.33 -14.85 -21.81
C LEU A 371 -26.05 -13.50 -21.72
#